data_AF-A0A1V3N3N2-F1
#
_entry.id   AF-A0A1V3N3N2-F1
#
_cell.length_a   1.000
_cell.length_b   1.000
_cell.length_c   1.000
_cell.angle_alpha   90.00
_cell.angle_beta   90.00
_cell.angle_gamma   90.00
#
_symmetry.space_group_name_H-M   'P 1'
#
loop_
_entity.id
_entity.type
_entity.pdbx_description
1 polymer ?
#
loop_
_entity_poly.entity_id
_entity_poly.type
_entity_poly.pdbx_seq_one_letter_code
_entity_poly.pdbx_strand_id
1 'polypeptide(L)'
;MKKIIFRFALFNLLIGVVLFILYRVVISGLEPVNTNFFERFLSIMDLFLSLGLSTIYVIIIAVSTLLFFLNQIEKIRKSYFLSLLTFSGIPFLCIIILSINILTDFYQYNITPVSLKILLSFSIVYLLCTFIEFLMYRKKMRNLANI
;
A
#
# COMPACT_ATOMS: atom_id res chain seq x y z
N MET A 1 3.22 25.89 -4.20
CA MET A 1 3.36 24.54 -4.81
C MET A 1 4.06 23.54 -3.89
N LYS A 2 5.35 23.71 -3.55
CA LYS A 2 6.13 22.75 -2.71
C LYS A 2 5.47 22.41 -1.37
N LYS A 3 4.97 23.41 -0.63
CA LYS A 3 4.23 23.22 0.64
C LYS A 3 2.96 22.38 0.50
N ILE A 4 2.30 22.41 -0.67
CA ILE A 4 1.07 21.64 -0.90
C ILE A 4 1.43 20.17 -1.12
N ILE A 5 2.39 19.90 -2.00
CA ILE A 5 2.87 18.54 -2.29
C ILE A 5 3.43 17.89 -1.03
N PHE A 6 4.18 18.62 -0.22
CA PHE A 6 4.70 18.12 1.06
C PHE A 6 3.58 17.74 2.04
N ARG A 7 2.49 18.52 2.12
CA ARG A 7 1.33 18.17 2.95
C ARG A 7 0.65 16.88 2.50
N PHE A 8 0.48 16.69 1.18
CA PHE A 8 -0.07 15.44 0.64
C PHE A 8 0.88 14.25 0.88
N ALA A 9 2.18 14.42 0.67
CA ALA A 9 3.16 13.39 0.96
C ALA A 9 3.16 12.96 2.44
N LEU A 10 3.05 13.92 3.36
CA LEU A 10 2.97 13.64 4.80
C LEU A 10 1.67 12.91 5.17
N PHE A 11 0.54 13.29 4.55
CA PHE A 11 -0.74 12.61 4.76
C PHE A 11 -0.71 11.17 4.23
N ASN A 12 -0.13 10.95 3.04
CA ASN A 12 0.04 9.62 2.45
C ASN A 12 0.91 8.72 3.33
N LEU A 13 2.03 9.26 3.84
CA LEU A 13 2.91 8.54 4.77
C LEU A 13 2.15 8.16 6.05
N LEU A 14 1.35 9.08 6.60
CA LEU A 14 0.55 8.82 7.80
C LEU A 14 -0.49 7.72 7.56
N ILE A 15 -1.21 7.76 6.44
CA ILE A 15 -2.14 6.69 6.03
C ILE A 15 -1.42 5.35 5.92
N GLY A 16 -0.24 5.34 5.26
CA GLY A 16 0.55 4.13 5.12
C GLY A 16 0.99 3.54 6.46
N VAL A 17 1.44 4.39 7.40
CA VAL A 17 1.81 3.97 8.76
C VAL A 17 0.60 3.43 9.52
N VAL A 18 -0.54 4.10 9.45
CA VAL A 18 -1.78 3.63 10.12
C VAL A 18 -2.22 2.28 9.58
N LEU A 19 -2.23 2.11 8.25
CA LEU A 19 -2.58 0.84 7.62
C LEU A 19 -1.59 -0.28 7.97
N PHE A 20 -0.30 0.03 8.07
CA PHE A 20 0.71 -0.92 8.51
C PHE A 20 0.49 -1.39 9.95
N ILE A 21 0.21 -0.46 10.88
CA ILE A 21 -0.07 -0.80 12.28
C ILE A 21 -1.32 -1.67 12.36
N LEU A 22 -2.40 -1.28 11.67
CA LEU A 22 -3.64 -2.04 11.63
C LEU A 22 -3.43 -3.45 11.05
N TYR A 23 -2.67 -3.58 9.97
CA TYR A 23 -2.31 -4.87 9.38
C TYR A 23 -1.60 -5.77 10.40
N ARG A 24 -0.63 -5.24 11.15
CA ARG A 24 0.10 -6.00 12.19
C ARG A 24 -0.82 -6.44 13.32
N VAL A 25 -1.71 -5.56 13.79
CA VAL A 25 -2.68 -5.88 14.85
C VAL A 25 -3.61 -7.00 14.40
N VAL A 26 -4.15 -6.91 13.18
CA VAL A 26 -5.05 -7.94 12.63
C VAL A 26 -4.35 -9.30 12.51
N ILE A 27 -3.09 -9.34 12.04
CA ILE A 27 -2.34 -10.59 11.97
C ILE A 27 -2.04 -11.17 13.35
N SER A 28 -1.61 -10.36 14.31
CA SER A 28 -1.33 -10.85 15.67
C SER A 28 -2.56 -11.42 16.37
N GLY A 29 -3.76 -10.94 16.02
CA GLY A 29 -5.02 -11.46 16.57
C GLY A 29 -5.45 -12.80 15.97
N LEU A 30 -4.77 -13.30 14.94
CA LEU A 30 -5.08 -14.56 14.25
C LEU A 30 -4.17 -15.72 14.67
N GLU A 31 -3.22 -15.51 15.59
CA GLU A 31 -2.33 -16.59 16.08
C GLU A 31 -3.12 -17.64 16.88
N PRO A 32 -3.06 -18.93 16.51
CA PRO A 32 -3.84 -19.98 17.17
C PRO A 32 -3.29 -20.32 18.55
N VAL A 33 -4.18 -20.33 19.56
CA VAL A 33 -3.86 -20.49 21.00
C VAL A 33 -3.45 -21.92 21.38
N ASN A 34 -3.64 -22.93 20.54
CA ASN A 34 -3.31 -24.32 20.86
C ASN A 34 -2.89 -25.09 19.60
N THR A 35 -1.60 -25.40 19.46
CA THR A 35 -1.10 -26.13 18.29
C THR A 35 0.08 -27.06 18.61
N ASN A 36 0.15 -28.19 17.89
CA ASN A 36 1.20 -29.21 17.99
C ASN A 36 2.60 -28.66 17.60
N PHE A 37 3.69 -29.35 17.95
CA PHE A 37 5.08 -28.91 17.63
C PHE A 37 5.30 -28.54 16.14
N PHE A 38 4.68 -29.28 15.22
CA PHE A 38 4.74 -29.03 13.78
C PHE A 38 3.99 -27.75 13.36
N GLU A 39 2.79 -27.56 13.89
CA GLU A 39 2.00 -26.35 13.65
C GLU A 39 2.66 -25.11 14.28
N ARG A 40 3.34 -25.27 15.42
CA ARG A 40 4.16 -24.22 16.03
C ARG A 40 5.32 -23.81 15.13
N PHE A 41 5.96 -24.76 14.45
CA PHE A 41 7.00 -24.47 13.45
C PHE A 41 6.43 -23.71 12.25
N LEU A 42 5.28 -24.15 11.71
CA LEU A 42 4.59 -23.44 10.63
C LEU A 42 4.16 -22.02 11.03
N SER A 43 3.69 -21.84 12.28
CA SER A 43 3.32 -20.54 12.82
C SER A 43 4.52 -19.59 12.90
N ILE A 44 5.71 -20.08 13.29
CA ILE A 44 6.94 -19.29 13.29
C ILE A 44 7.31 -18.87 11.86
N MET A 45 7.19 -19.78 10.88
CA MET A 45 7.45 -19.47 9.48
C MET A 45 6.49 -18.42 8.91
N ASP A 46 5.19 -18.51 9.19
CA ASP A 46 4.21 -17.49 8.78
C ASP A 46 4.46 -16.14 9.48
N LEU A 47 4.95 -16.16 10.73
CA LEU A 47 5.38 -14.94 11.43
C LEU A 47 6.56 -14.27 10.71
N PHE A 48 7.60 -15.02 10.32
CA PHE A 48 8.72 -14.48 9.53
C PHE A 48 8.26 -13.97 8.16
N LEU A 49 7.37 -14.69 7.49
CA LEU A 49 6.81 -14.29 6.20
C LEU A 49 6.00 -13.00 6.33
N SER A 50 5.16 -12.89 7.36
CA SER A 50 4.39 -11.67 7.68
C SER A 50 5.30 -10.48 7.97
N LEU A 51 6.42 -10.68 8.67
CA LEU A 51 7.41 -9.63 8.97
C LEU A 51 8.10 -9.16 7.70
N GLY A 52 8.56 -10.09 6.85
CA GLY A 52 9.19 -9.77 5.57
C GLY A 52 8.25 -8.97 4.66
N LEU A 53 7.02 -9.45 4.49
CA LEU A 53 5.99 -8.77 3.71
C LEU A 53 5.65 -7.38 4.26
N SER A 54 5.56 -7.25 5.59
CA SER A 54 5.27 -5.96 6.24
C SER A 54 6.39 -4.94 5.99
N THR A 55 7.65 -5.38 5.98
CA THR A 55 8.80 -4.52 5.71
C THR A 55 8.79 -4.03 4.26
N ILE A 56 8.53 -4.94 3.31
CA ILE A 56 8.39 -4.62 1.89
C ILE A 56 7.25 -3.59 1.69
N TYR A 57 6.12 -3.77 2.38
CA TYR A 57 4.99 -2.85 2.33
C TYR A 57 5.37 -1.42 2.76
N VAL A 58 6.15 -1.26 3.83
CA VAL A 58 6.64 0.05 4.29
C VAL A 58 7.59 0.68 3.27
N ILE A 59 8.49 -0.11 2.68
CA ILE A 59 9.39 0.37 1.61
C ILE A 59 8.57 0.88 0.43
N ILE A 60 7.56 0.14 0.00
CA ILE A 60 6.65 0.52 -1.08
C ILE A 60 5.92 1.84 -0.78
N ILE A 61 5.41 2.02 0.45
CA ILE A 61 4.79 3.29 0.88
C ILE A 61 5.78 4.44 0.82
N ALA A 62 7.01 4.24 1.31
CA ALA A 62 8.05 5.26 1.31
C ALA A 62 8.40 5.69 -0.12
N VAL A 63 8.63 4.73 -1.02
CA VAL A 63 8.89 5.00 -2.44
C VAL A 63 7.69 5.68 -3.11
N SER A 64 6.47 5.24 -2.83
CA SER A 64 5.24 5.87 -3.35
C SER A 64 5.14 7.33 -2.91
N THR A 65 5.47 7.62 -1.65
CA THR A 65 5.48 8.97 -1.10
C THR A 65 6.55 9.84 -1.77
N LEU A 66 7.72 9.27 -2.10
CA LEU A 66 8.76 9.99 -2.83
C LEU A 66 8.31 10.37 -4.25
N LEU A 67 7.53 9.52 -4.92
CA LEU A 67 7.00 9.84 -6.25
C LEU A 67 6.07 11.05 -6.25
N PHE A 68 5.42 11.39 -5.13
CA PHE A 68 4.56 12.57 -5.06
C PHE A 68 5.35 13.85 -5.38
N PHE A 69 6.64 13.88 -5.02
CA PHE A 69 7.51 15.02 -5.31
C PHE A 69 7.79 15.22 -6.80
N LEU A 70 7.56 14.21 -7.65
CA LEU A 70 7.63 14.38 -9.11
C LEU A 70 6.58 15.37 -9.63
N ASN A 71 5.47 15.58 -8.90
CA ASN A 71 4.51 16.65 -9.22
C ASN A 71 5.06 18.07 -9.04
N GLN A 72 6.29 18.24 -8.55
CA GLN A 72 6.98 19.53 -8.64
C GLN A 72 7.30 19.90 -10.08
N ILE A 73 7.51 18.92 -10.95
CA ILE A 73 7.77 19.12 -12.37
C ILE A 73 6.48 19.53 -13.07
N GLU A 74 6.49 20.68 -13.73
CA GLU A 74 5.29 21.26 -14.33
C GLU A 74 4.66 20.37 -15.42
N LYS A 75 5.48 19.68 -16.22
CA LYS A 75 5.02 18.73 -17.25
C LYS A 75 4.20 17.58 -16.64
N ILE A 76 4.67 17.03 -15.53
CA ILE A 76 4.00 15.93 -14.79
C ILE A 76 2.71 16.46 -14.16
N ARG A 77 2.78 17.63 -13.52
CA ARG A 77 1.64 18.27 -12.85
C ARG A 77 0.50 18.64 -13.80
N LYS A 78 0.81 19.12 -15.01
CA LYS A 78 -0.19 19.50 -16.01
C LYS A 78 -0.92 18.28 -16.58
N SER A 79 -0.20 17.19 -16.82
CA SER A 79 -0.80 15.95 -17.31
C SER A 79 -1.58 15.23 -16.21
N TYR A 80 -2.85 14.94 -16.48
CA TYR A 80 -3.71 14.21 -15.55
C TYR A 80 -3.17 12.79 -15.29
N PHE A 81 -2.79 12.10 -16.36
CA PHE A 81 -2.32 10.70 -16.29
C PHE A 81 -0.98 10.57 -15.56
N LEU A 82 0.00 11.42 -15.88
CA LEU A 82 1.31 11.39 -15.21
C LEU A 82 1.18 11.72 -13.72
N SER A 83 0.35 12.70 -13.38
CA SER A 83 0.08 13.05 -11.98
C SER A 83 -0.62 11.90 -11.24
N LEU A 84 -1.60 11.23 -11.86
CA LEU A 84 -2.23 10.05 -11.28
C LEU A 84 -1.21 8.93 -11.04
N LEU A 85 -0.33 8.67 -12.01
CA LEU A 85 0.69 7.63 -11.91
C LEU A 85 1.66 7.85 -10.74
N THR A 86 1.99 9.12 -10.45
CA THR A 86 2.84 9.44 -9.30
C THR A 86 2.16 9.22 -7.94
N PHE A 87 0.82 9.23 -7.90
CA PHE A 87 0.07 8.99 -6.67
C PHE A 87 -0.26 7.50 -6.46
N SER A 88 -0.77 6.85 -7.51
CA SER A 88 -1.36 5.50 -7.41
C SER A 88 -0.65 4.46 -8.26
N GLY A 89 0.37 4.81 -9.04
CA GLY A 89 1.04 3.88 -9.97
C GLY A 89 1.74 2.72 -9.26
N ILE A 90 2.59 3.01 -8.26
CA ILE A 90 3.23 1.95 -7.45
C ILE A 90 2.19 1.12 -6.69
N PRO A 91 1.27 1.71 -5.91
CA PRO A 91 0.24 0.94 -5.21
C PRO A 91 -0.55 0.00 -6.13
N PHE A 92 -0.87 0.46 -7.34
CA PHE A 92 -1.58 -0.32 -8.35
C PHE A 92 -0.76 -1.52 -8.84
N LEU A 93 0.52 -1.31 -9.18
CA LEU A 93 1.42 -2.40 -9.58
C LEU A 93 1.58 -3.44 -8.46
N CYS A 94 1.67 -3.00 -7.21
CA CYS A 94 1.75 -3.91 -6.07
C CYS A 94 0.51 -4.80 -5.95
N ILE A 95 -0.70 -4.24 -6.12
CA ILE A 95 -1.93 -5.03 -6.10
C ILE A 95 -1.95 -6.06 -7.23
N ILE A 96 -1.51 -5.71 -8.44
CA ILE A 96 -1.45 -6.65 -9.55
C ILE A 96 -0.52 -7.83 -9.22
N ILE A 97 0.71 -7.55 -8.80
CA ILE A 97 1.70 -8.60 -8.47
C ILE A 97 1.17 -9.50 -7.36
N LEU A 98 0.59 -8.91 -6.31
CA LEU A 98 0.08 -9.65 -5.17
C LEU A 98 -1.14 -10.50 -5.53
N SER A 99 -2.01 -9.99 -6.41
CA SER A 99 -3.17 -10.74 -6.92
C SER A 99 -2.72 -11.93 -7.76
N ILE A 100 -1.72 -11.77 -8.64
CA ILE A 100 -1.16 -12.86 -9.45
C ILE A 100 -0.56 -13.95 -8.55
N ASN A 101 0.18 -13.57 -7.51
CA ASN A 101 0.75 -14.54 -6.57
C ASN A 101 -0.33 -15.33 -5.84
N ILE A 102 -1.34 -14.64 -5.29
CA ILE A 102 -2.48 -15.30 -4.62
C ILE A 102 -3.24 -16.23 -5.57
N LEU A 103 -3.44 -15.80 -6.82
CA LEU A 103 -4.12 -16.61 -7.83
C LEU A 103 -3.31 -17.86 -8.17
N THR A 104 -1.99 -17.72 -8.33
CA THR A 104 -1.08 -18.83 -8.63
C THR A 104 -1.05 -19.85 -7.48
N ASP A 105 -0.94 -19.38 -6.24
CA ASP A 105 -0.98 -20.24 -5.04
C ASP A 105 -2.32 -20.98 -4.93
N PHE A 106 -3.42 -20.30 -5.22
CA PHE A 106 -4.75 -20.90 -5.22
C PHE A 106 -4.86 -22.00 -6.29
N TYR A 107 -4.41 -21.75 -7.52
CA TYR A 107 -4.47 -22.73 -8.60
C TYR A 107 -3.53 -23.93 -8.39
N GLN A 108 -2.32 -23.72 -7.86
CA GLN A 108 -1.32 -24.78 -7.73
C GLN A 108 -1.49 -25.62 -6.47
N TYR A 109 -1.83 -25.00 -5.34
CA TYR A 109 -1.77 -25.65 -4.04
C TYR A 109 -3.11 -25.71 -3.32
N ASN A 110 -4.17 -25.05 -3.85
CA ASN A 110 -5.48 -24.86 -3.18
C ASN A 110 -5.39 -24.27 -1.76
N ILE A 111 -4.22 -23.76 -1.38
CA ILE A 111 -3.92 -23.21 -0.07
C ILE A 111 -3.31 -21.83 -0.33
N THR A 112 -3.91 -20.80 0.26
CA THR A 112 -3.42 -19.43 0.18
C THR A 112 -3.19 -18.90 1.60
N PRO A 113 -1.96 -18.46 1.93
CA PRO A 113 -1.65 -17.89 3.23
C PRO A 113 -2.62 -16.77 3.62
N VAL A 114 -3.14 -16.82 4.84
CA VAL A 114 -4.11 -15.84 5.35
C VAL A 114 -3.45 -14.45 5.41
N SER A 115 -2.17 -14.39 5.75
CA SER A 115 -1.33 -13.18 5.75
C SER A 115 -1.33 -12.46 4.39
N LEU A 116 -1.22 -13.19 3.28
CA LEU A 116 -1.28 -12.62 1.92
C LEU A 116 -2.66 -12.05 1.57
N LYS A 117 -3.75 -12.74 1.92
CA LYS A 117 -5.12 -12.26 1.67
C LYS A 117 -5.39 -10.95 2.41
N ILE A 118 -4.98 -10.88 3.67
CA ILE A 118 -5.12 -9.67 4.49
C ILE A 118 -4.26 -8.55 3.89
N LEU A 119 -3.01 -8.83 3.50
CA LEU A 119 -2.14 -7.86 2.85
C LEU A 119 -2.75 -7.29 1.55
N LEU A 120 -3.41 -8.13 0.75
CA LEU A 120 -4.14 -7.69 -0.44
C LEU A 120 -5.25 -6.70 -0.07
N SER A 121 -6.07 -7.03 0.93
CA SER A 121 -7.16 -6.14 1.35
C SER A 121 -6.64 -4.78 1.82
N PHE A 122 -5.57 -4.75 2.62
CA PHE A 122 -4.95 -3.51 3.10
C PHE A 122 -4.32 -2.71 1.94
N SER A 123 -3.72 -3.40 0.97
CA SER A 123 -3.15 -2.77 -0.23
C SER A 123 -4.24 -2.12 -1.09
N ILE A 124 -5.41 -2.77 -1.24
CA ILE A 124 -6.57 -2.22 -1.96
C ILE A 124 -7.07 -0.95 -1.25
N VAL A 125 -7.21 -0.99 0.08
CA VAL A 125 -7.61 0.19 0.87
C VAL A 125 -6.61 1.32 0.67
N TYR A 126 -5.31 1.03 0.72
CA TYR A 126 -4.27 2.03 0.47
C TYR A 126 -4.37 2.65 -0.92
N LEU A 127 -4.57 1.84 -1.97
CA LEU A 127 -4.77 2.35 -3.34
C LEU A 127 -5.97 3.31 -3.40
N LEU A 128 -7.10 2.96 -2.79
CA LEU A 128 -8.27 3.84 -2.73
C LEU A 128 -7.95 5.17 -2.03
N CYS A 129 -7.21 5.12 -0.92
CA CYS A 129 -6.74 6.34 -0.25
C CYS A 129 -5.87 7.21 -1.16
N THR A 130 -4.88 6.64 -1.85
CA THR A 130 -4.01 7.40 -2.79
C THR A 130 -4.81 8.00 -3.95
N PHE A 131 -5.84 7.30 -4.41
CA PHE A 131 -6.71 7.79 -5.47
C PHE A 131 -7.55 8.99 -5.01
N ILE A 132 -8.11 8.92 -3.79
CA ILE A 132 -8.84 10.03 -3.18
C ILE A 132 -7.91 11.23 -2.97
N GLU A 133 -6.70 11.00 -2.45
CA GLU A 133 -5.69 12.06 -2.30
C GLU A 133 -5.37 12.74 -3.62
N PHE A 134 -5.21 11.97 -4.70
CA PHE A 134 -5.00 12.52 -6.03
C PHE A 134 -6.16 13.42 -6.49
N LEU A 135 -7.41 12.98 -6.30
CA LEU A 135 -8.59 13.78 -6.64
C LEU A 135 -8.63 15.09 -5.83
N MET A 136 -8.32 15.02 -4.53
CA MET A 136 -8.23 16.20 -3.66
C MET A 136 -7.10 17.14 -4.10
N TYR A 137 -5.93 16.60 -4.46
CA TYR A 137 -4.81 17.36 -4.99
C TYR A 137 -5.20 18.09 -6.27
N ARG A 138 -5.85 17.41 -7.23
CA ARG A 138 -6.33 18.02 -8.49
C ARG A 138 -7.36 19.12 -8.25
N LYS A 139 -8.33 18.90 -7.36
CA LYS A 139 -9.32 19.92 -6.99
C LYS A 139 -8.65 21.17 -6.42
N LYS A 140 -7.66 20.99 -5.54
CA LYS A 140 -6.90 22.09 -4.93
C LYS A 140 -6.05 22.85 -5.94
N MET A 141 -5.41 22.14 -6.86
CA MET A 141 -4.62 22.74 -7.94
C MET A 141 -5.48 23.58 -8.89
N ARG A 142 -6.69 23.10 -9.24
CA ARG A 142 -7.63 23.86 -10.09
C ARG A 142 -8.11 25.14 -9.41
N ASN A 143 -8.43 25.08 -8.12
CA ASN A 143 -8.85 26.27 -7.37
C ASN A 143 -7.74 27.34 -7.28
N LEU A 144 -6.47 26.93 -7.25
CA LEU A 144 -5.32 27.84 -7.25
C LEU A 144 -4.99 28.41 -8.63
N ALA A 145 -5.50 27.81 -9.71
CA ALA A 145 -5.31 28.28 -11.08
C ALA A 145 -6.44 29.20 -11.57
N ASN A 146 -7.57 29.24 -10.85
CA ASN A 146 -8.73 30.09 -11.14
C ASN A 146 -8.76 31.37 -10.26
N ILE A 147 -7.60 31.80 -9.76
CA ILE A 147 -7.34 33.11 -9.17
C ILE A 147 -6.26 33.76 -10.03
#